data_AF-A0A401WWD2-F1
#
_entry.id   AF-A0A401WWD2-F1
#
_cell.length_a   1.000
_cell.length_b   1.000
_cell.length_c   1.000
_cell.angle_alpha   90.00
_cell.angle_beta   90.00
_cell.angle_gamma   90.00
#
_symmetry.space_group_name_H-M   'P 1'
#
loop_
_entity.id
_entity.type
_entity.pdbx_description
1 polymer ?
#
loop_
_entity_poly.entity_id
_entity_poly.type
_entity_poly.pdbx_seq_one_letter_code
_entity_poly.pdbx_strand_id
1 'polypeptide(L)'
;MGIKDFSTIDELREAFPSSFLANGTVDLTARREIRTLPSDMTVAGHLILDNCDNLTETPENLSVTGWMCAASCHSLEKINKARVGGNMHITNCPRLHVLSPALSVGECIINYCSSLSELPKFHVARNINVSYCPEIQVLPWNDVRGYFSAVGCTGLKELPAPFSVAGQLDISGTRGLELRSDVSSPLILARNCEALEISDGSLLRRLGGNIDLDGSEYTILTPDSMPQAFSP
;
A
#
# COMPACT_ATOMS: atom_id res chain seq x y z
N MET A 1 -23.92 16.32 15.67
CA MET A 1 -23.50 15.37 16.73
C MET A 1 -22.06 15.71 17.07
N GLY A 2 -21.67 15.69 18.35
CA GLY A 2 -20.28 15.98 18.76
C GLY A 2 -19.33 14.84 18.39
N ILE A 3 -18.03 15.14 18.35
CA ILE A 3 -16.97 14.14 18.24
C ILE A 3 -17.00 13.23 19.48
N LYS A 4 -16.77 11.94 19.30
CA LYS A 4 -16.85 10.89 20.32
C LYS A 4 -15.61 10.02 20.33
N ASP A 5 -15.25 9.60 21.53
CA ASP A 5 -14.15 8.68 21.81
C ASP A 5 -14.73 7.45 22.49
N PHE A 6 -14.29 6.27 22.06
CA PHE A 6 -14.75 5.00 22.62
C PHE A 6 -13.56 4.29 23.24
N SER A 7 -13.63 4.04 24.55
CA SER A 7 -12.57 3.36 25.29
C SER A 7 -12.83 1.86 25.36
N THR A 8 -14.09 1.43 25.30
CA THR A 8 -14.48 0.02 25.36
C THR A 8 -15.37 -0.40 24.20
N ILE A 9 -15.34 -1.70 23.89
CA ILE A 9 -16.20 -2.27 22.84
C ILE A 9 -17.68 -2.21 23.20
N ASP A 10 -18.00 -2.19 24.50
CA ASP A 10 -19.37 -2.12 25.00
C ASP A 10 -19.94 -0.71 24.83
N GLU A 11 -19.17 0.34 25.11
CA GLU A 11 -19.54 1.73 24.78
C GLU A 11 -19.81 1.90 23.29
N LEU A 12 -18.95 1.31 22.45
CA LEU A 12 -19.10 1.39 20.99
C LEU A 12 -20.36 0.64 20.52
N ARG A 13 -20.64 -0.54 21.08
CA ARG A 13 -21.86 -1.32 20.81
C ARG A 13 -23.12 -0.61 21.26
N GLU A 14 -23.09 0.01 22.44
CA GLU A 14 -24.24 0.74 22.97
C GLU A 14 -24.56 1.96 22.09
N ALA A 15 -23.53 2.68 21.64
CA ALA A 15 -23.72 3.83 20.75
C ALA A 15 -24.15 3.45 19.33
N PHE A 16 -23.67 2.32 18.80
CA PHE A 16 -23.92 1.88 17.43
C PHE A 16 -24.31 0.40 17.34
N PRO A 17 -25.44 -0.02 17.90
CA PRO A 17 -25.80 -1.44 17.98
C PRO A 17 -25.97 -2.07 16.58
N SER A 18 -26.47 -1.31 15.61
CA SER A 18 -26.64 -1.77 14.23
C SER A 18 -25.33 -1.98 13.47
N SER A 19 -24.21 -1.45 13.96
CA SER A 19 -22.89 -1.62 13.36
C SER A 19 -22.30 -3.01 13.62
N PHE A 20 -22.85 -3.78 14.55
CA PHE A 20 -22.36 -5.11 14.91
C PHE A 20 -23.25 -6.18 14.29
N LEU A 21 -22.81 -6.72 13.16
CA LEU A 21 -23.59 -7.67 12.36
C LEU A 21 -23.50 -9.10 12.93
N ALA A 22 -24.53 -9.91 12.65
CA ALA A 22 -24.63 -11.28 13.15
C ALA A 22 -23.49 -12.21 12.68
N ASN A 23 -22.84 -11.89 11.56
CA ASN A 23 -21.68 -12.63 11.04
C ASN A 23 -20.34 -12.20 11.70
N GLY A 24 -20.38 -11.31 12.70
CA GLY A 24 -19.19 -10.81 13.39
C GLY A 24 -18.51 -9.62 12.73
N THR A 25 -19.03 -9.12 11.59
CA THR A 25 -18.57 -7.88 10.97
C THR A 25 -18.95 -6.66 11.82
N VAL A 26 -18.02 -5.71 11.89
CA VAL A 26 -18.24 -4.39 12.47
C VAL A 26 -18.20 -3.36 11.34
N ASP A 27 -19.36 -2.80 11.04
CA ASP A 27 -19.56 -1.80 10.00
C ASP A 27 -19.76 -0.41 10.63
N LEU A 28 -18.70 0.40 10.59
CA LEU A 28 -18.71 1.78 11.08
C LEU A 28 -18.76 2.78 9.92
N THR A 29 -19.23 2.38 8.74
CA THR A 29 -19.32 3.28 7.60
C THR A 29 -20.06 4.57 7.97
N ALA A 30 -19.46 5.69 7.58
CA ALA A 30 -19.95 7.03 7.78
C ALA A 30 -20.23 7.41 9.26
N ARG A 31 -19.62 6.71 10.23
CA ARG A 31 -19.60 7.14 11.64
C ARG A 31 -18.60 8.27 11.85
N ARG A 32 -18.89 9.41 11.20
CA ARG A 32 -18.02 10.60 11.18
C ARG A 32 -17.80 11.19 12.56
N GLU A 33 -18.66 10.90 13.53
CA GLU A 33 -18.51 11.34 14.91
C GLU A 33 -17.39 10.60 15.68
N ILE A 34 -16.92 9.44 15.20
CA ILE A 34 -15.88 8.67 15.90
C ILE A 34 -14.51 9.32 15.68
N ARG A 35 -13.82 9.66 16.77
CA ARG A 35 -12.41 10.08 16.76
C ARG A 35 -11.47 8.97 17.19
N THR A 36 -11.83 8.22 18.23
CA THR A 36 -11.04 7.05 18.67
C THR A 36 -11.93 5.81 18.84
N LEU A 37 -11.31 4.66 18.60
CA LEU A 37 -11.88 3.34 18.83
C LEU A 37 -11.18 2.67 20.02
N PRO A 38 -11.81 1.67 20.65
CA PRO A 38 -11.21 0.94 21.77
C PRO A 38 -9.86 0.35 21.38
N SER A 39 -8.85 0.49 22.25
CA SER A 39 -7.46 0.08 21.97
C SER A 39 -7.33 -1.40 21.63
N ASP A 40 -8.06 -2.25 22.34
CA ASP A 40 -8.10 -3.70 22.15
C ASP A 40 -9.43 -4.10 21.51
N MET A 41 -9.42 -4.20 20.19
CA MET A 41 -10.63 -4.51 19.41
C MET A 41 -10.44 -5.83 18.65
N THR A 42 -11.31 -6.80 18.92
CA THR A 42 -11.38 -8.06 18.17
C THR A 42 -12.65 -8.09 17.32
N VAL A 43 -12.49 -8.33 16.03
CA VAL A 43 -13.56 -8.39 15.03
C VAL A 43 -13.55 -9.77 14.37
N ALA A 44 -14.59 -10.57 14.64
CA ALA A 44 -14.68 -11.95 14.16
C ALA A 44 -14.98 -12.06 12.65
N GLY A 45 -15.56 -11.02 12.06
CA GLY A 45 -15.81 -10.88 10.62
C GLY A 45 -14.87 -9.88 9.98
N HIS A 46 -15.46 -8.85 9.36
CA HIS A 46 -14.74 -7.76 8.69
C HIS A 46 -14.83 -6.46 9.49
N LEU A 47 -13.85 -5.57 9.34
CA LEU A 47 -13.90 -4.21 9.89
C LEU A 47 -14.00 -3.19 8.75
N ILE A 48 -15.08 -2.41 8.74
CA ILE A 48 -15.33 -1.40 7.71
C ILE A 48 -15.31 -0.02 8.37
N LEU A 49 -14.35 0.83 7.97
CA LEU A 49 -14.13 2.17 8.53
C LEU A 49 -14.37 3.29 7.51
N ASP A 50 -15.06 2.99 6.41
CA ASP A 50 -15.19 3.93 5.30
C ASP A 50 -15.92 5.22 5.70
N ASN A 51 -15.39 6.37 5.29
CA ASN A 51 -15.91 7.71 5.58
C ASN A 51 -15.99 8.04 7.09
N CYS A 52 -15.07 7.50 7.89
CA CYS A 52 -14.86 7.91 9.29
C CYS A 52 -13.96 9.15 9.37
N ASP A 53 -14.49 10.31 8.97
CA ASP A 53 -13.72 11.54 8.74
C ASP A 53 -12.92 12.06 9.96
N ASN A 54 -13.39 11.82 11.19
CA ASN A 54 -12.70 12.26 12.41
C ASN A 54 -11.81 11.20 13.05
N LEU A 55 -11.79 9.96 12.54
CA LEU A 55 -10.96 8.89 13.08
C LEU A 55 -9.49 9.21 12.82
N THR A 56 -8.69 9.37 13.88
CA THR A 56 -7.28 9.77 13.76
C THR A 56 -6.33 8.60 13.65
N GLU A 57 -6.68 7.46 14.27
CA GLU A 57 -5.87 6.25 14.24
C GLU A 57 -6.72 4.98 14.39
N THR A 58 -6.21 3.85 13.92
CA THR A 58 -6.84 2.54 14.21
C THR A 58 -6.52 2.09 15.65
N PRO A 59 -7.26 1.11 16.21
CA PRO A 59 -6.94 0.54 17.53
C PRO A 59 -5.49 0.08 17.70
N GLU A 60 -4.94 0.22 18.91
CA GLU A 60 -3.56 -0.14 19.23
C GLU A 60 -3.22 -1.63 19.05
N ASN A 61 -4.17 -2.53 19.33
CA ASN A 61 -4.02 -3.98 19.18
C ASN A 61 -5.21 -4.57 18.42
N LEU A 62 -5.41 -4.11 17.19
CA LEU A 62 -6.52 -4.57 16.37
C LEU A 62 -6.33 -6.04 15.94
N SER A 63 -7.37 -6.86 16.11
CA SER A 63 -7.43 -8.22 15.57
C SER A 63 -8.69 -8.39 14.72
N VAL A 64 -8.53 -8.66 13.43
CA VAL A 64 -9.63 -8.90 12.48
C VAL A 64 -9.43 -10.27 11.85
N THR A 65 -10.41 -11.16 11.97
CA THR A 65 -10.33 -12.50 11.37
C THR A 65 -10.42 -12.44 9.85
N GLY A 66 -11.31 -11.60 9.31
CA GLY A 66 -11.45 -11.36 7.88
C GLY A 66 -10.56 -10.23 7.37
N TRP A 67 -11.09 -9.44 6.42
CA TRP A 67 -10.45 -8.24 5.89
C TRP A 67 -10.86 -6.97 6.65
N MET A 68 -10.09 -5.90 6.49
CA MET A 68 -10.44 -4.56 6.94
C MET A 68 -10.32 -3.54 5.81
N CYS A 69 -11.16 -2.52 5.82
CA CYS A 69 -11.01 -1.36 4.95
C CYS A 69 -11.16 -0.03 5.70
N ALA A 70 -10.45 0.97 5.20
CA ALA A 70 -10.64 2.37 5.55
C ALA A 70 -10.49 3.21 4.27
N ALA A 71 -11.62 3.60 3.69
CA ALA A 71 -11.67 4.49 2.55
C ALA A 71 -12.12 5.90 2.97
N SER A 72 -11.46 6.94 2.45
CA SER A 72 -11.88 8.33 2.65
C SER A 72 -11.95 8.75 4.12
N CYS A 73 -11.00 8.31 4.95
CA CYS A 73 -10.83 8.77 6.32
C CYS A 73 -9.86 9.95 6.35
N HIS A 74 -10.38 11.18 6.21
CA HIS A 74 -9.57 12.37 5.98
C HIS A 74 -8.69 12.81 7.17
N SER A 75 -9.03 12.39 8.40
CA SER A 75 -8.19 12.63 9.59
C SER A 75 -7.30 11.46 9.98
N LEU A 76 -7.36 10.33 9.26
CA LEU A 76 -6.60 9.14 9.64
C LEU A 76 -5.12 9.36 9.37
N GLU A 77 -4.33 9.41 10.44
CA GLU A 77 -2.89 9.69 10.43
C GLU A 77 -2.05 8.44 10.62
N LYS A 78 -2.60 7.44 11.34
CA LYS A 78 -1.85 6.27 11.79
C LYS A 78 -2.62 4.95 11.69
N ILE A 79 -1.97 3.93 11.14
CA ILE A 79 -2.37 2.53 11.31
C ILE A 79 -1.51 1.92 12.41
N ASN A 80 -2.13 1.63 13.55
CA ASN A 80 -1.49 1.00 14.70
C ASN A 80 -1.26 -0.51 14.49
N LYS A 81 -0.70 -1.19 15.49
CA LYS A 81 -0.44 -2.63 15.41
C LYS A 81 -1.76 -3.38 15.17
N ALA A 82 -1.74 -4.27 14.17
CA ALA A 82 -2.90 -5.04 13.79
C ALA A 82 -2.52 -6.42 13.25
N ARG A 83 -3.38 -7.40 13.51
CA ARG A 83 -3.42 -8.69 12.81
C ARG A 83 -4.72 -8.75 12.01
N VAL A 84 -4.60 -8.84 10.69
CA VAL A 84 -5.73 -8.98 9.77
C VAL A 84 -5.57 -10.31 9.04
N GLY A 85 -6.49 -11.24 9.25
CA GLY A 85 -6.42 -12.59 8.66
C GLY A 85 -6.56 -12.58 7.13
N GLY A 86 -7.30 -11.61 6.60
CA GLY A 86 -7.44 -11.34 5.17
C GLY A 86 -6.69 -10.08 4.72
N ASN A 87 -7.37 -9.28 3.90
CA ASN A 87 -6.77 -8.12 3.25
C ASN A 87 -6.92 -6.85 4.08
N MET A 88 -5.96 -5.94 3.99
CA MET A 88 -6.07 -4.58 4.49
C MET A 88 -6.13 -3.61 3.30
N HIS A 89 -7.25 -2.91 3.15
CA HIS A 89 -7.47 -1.93 2.09
C HIS A 89 -7.58 -0.53 2.68
N ILE A 90 -6.58 0.32 2.49
CA ILE A 90 -6.59 1.72 2.88
C ILE A 90 -6.60 2.57 1.61
N THR A 91 -7.54 3.48 1.47
CA THR A 91 -7.68 4.23 0.22
C THR A 91 -8.12 5.66 0.48
N ASN A 92 -7.44 6.62 -0.18
CA ASN A 92 -7.82 8.03 -0.10
C ASN A 92 -7.84 8.55 1.35
N CYS A 93 -6.81 8.21 2.13
CA CYS A 93 -6.58 8.73 3.48
C CYS A 93 -5.41 9.72 3.40
N PRO A 94 -5.65 10.99 3.03
CA PRO A 94 -4.59 11.91 2.63
C PRO A 94 -3.60 12.26 3.74
N ARG A 95 -3.99 12.12 5.01
CA ARG A 95 -3.13 12.39 6.18
C ARG A 95 -2.36 11.17 6.70
N LEU A 96 -2.61 9.99 6.14
CA LEU A 96 -1.94 8.77 6.59
C LEU A 96 -0.45 8.87 6.30
N HIS A 97 0.37 8.83 7.34
CA HIS A 97 1.82 8.92 7.23
C HIS A 97 2.56 7.95 8.16
N VAL A 98 1.88 7.32 9.12
CA VAL A 98 2.48 6.36 10.04
C VAL A 98 1.80 5.00 9.93
N LEU A 99 2.60 3.96 9.71
CA LEU A 99 2.18 2.57 9.87
C LEU A 99 3.02 1.92 10.97
N SER A 100 2.44 0.93 11.65
CA SER A 100 3.16 0.13 12.64
C SER A 100 4.01 -0.95 11.96
N PRO A 101 5.27 -1.20 12.39
CA PRO A 101 6.04 -2.36 11.94
C PRO A 101 5.44 -3.69 12.42
N ALA A 102 4.58 -3.65 13.45
CA ALA A 102 3.90 -4.82 14.01
C ALA A 102 2.58 -5.15 13.28
N LEU A 103 2.45 -4.80 12.00
CA LEU A 103 1.35 -5.21 11.13
C LEU A 103 1.55 -6.63 10.59
N SER A 104 0.48 -7.40 10.54
CA SER A 104 0.44 -8.71 9.88
C SER A 104 -0.85 -8.83 9.10
N VAL A 105 -0.75 -8.84 7.77
CA VAL A 105 -1.89 -8.88 6.85
C VAL A 105 -1.70 -9.97 5.79
N GLY A 106 -2.80 -10.47 5.23
CA GLY A 106 -2.78 -11.37 4.08
C GLY A 106 -2.31 -10.65 2.82
N GLU A 107 -3.00 -9.56 2.48
CA GLU A 107 -2.68 -8.66 1.37
C GLU A 107 -2.72 -7.21 1.85
N CYS A 108 -1.83 -6.38 1.32
CA CYS A 108 -1.74 -4.96 1.65
C CYS A 108 -2.09 -4.13 0.42
N ILE A 109 -3.16 -3.34 0.50
CA ILE A 109 -3.55 -2.37 -0.52
C ILE A 109 -3.65 -1.00 0.12
N ILE A 110 -2.78 -0.08 -0.27
CA ILE A 110 -2.75 1.31 0.19
C ILE A 110 -2.71 2.20 -1.04
N ASN A 111 -3.81 2.87 -1.36
CA ASN A 111 -3.91 3.68 -2.57
C ASN A 111 -4.25 5.14 -2.25
N TYR A 112 -3.76 6.07 -3.06
CA TYR A 112 -4.13 7.49 -2.99
C TYR A 112 -3.90 8.11 -1.59
N CYS A 113 -2.85 7.69 -0.88
CA CYS A 113 -2.47 8.25 0.41
C CYS A 113 -1.31 9.25 0.20
N SER A 114 -1.65 10.51 -0.02
CA SER A 114 -0.71 11.54 -0.49
C SER A 114 0.40 11.90 0.49
N SER A 115 0.19 11.75 1.80
CA SER A 115 1.21 12.04 2.82
C SER A 115 2.03 10.81 3.24
N LEU A 116 1.81 9.65 2.62
CA LEU A 116 2.55 8.45 2.96
C LEU A 116 3.92 8.46 2.28
N SER A 117 4.96 8.79 3.04
CA SER A 117 6.34 8.89 2.54
C SER A 117 7.22 7.70 2.92
N GLU A 118 6.96 7.08 4.06
CA GLU A 118 7.74 5.98 4.60
C GLU A 118 6.87 4.77 4.93
N LEU A 119 7.37 3.58 4.61
CA LEU A 119 6.73 2.31 4.96
C LEU A 119 7.67 1.51 5.86
N PRO A 120 7.24 1.13 7.08
CA PRO A 120 8.02 0.21 7.88
C PRO A 120 7.95 -1.19 7.28
N LYS A 121 8.97 -2.00 7.56
CA LYS A 121 8.91 -3.42 7.23
C LYS A 121 7.90 -4.12 8.13
N PHE A 122 6.80 -4.59 7.57
CA PHE A 122 5.81 -5.42 8.25
C PHE A 122 5.45 -6.67 7.42
N HIS A 123 4.73 -7.61 8.04
CA HIS A 123 4.43 -8.89 7.40
C HIS A 123 3.23 -8.77 6.44
N VAL A 124 3.46 -9.11 5.17
CA VAL A 124 2.42 -9.30 4.15
C VAL A 124 2.55 -10.71 3.59
N ALA A 125 1.47 -11.50 3.59
CA ALA A 125 1.55 -12.90 3.18
C ALA A 125 1.64 -13.09 1.66
N ARG A 126 1.02 -12.20 0.87
CA ARG A 126 0.86 -12.35 -0.58
C ARG A 126 1.18 -11.05 -1.34
N ASN A 127 0.15 -10.25 -1.65
CA ASN A 127 0.22 -9.14 -2.57
C ASN A 127 0.46 -7.82 -1.84
N ILE A 128 1.19 -6.91 -2.50
CA ILE A 128 1.43 -5.54 -2.03
C ILE A 128 1.06 -4.58 -3.15
N ASN A 129 0.15 -3.66 -2.89
CA ASN A 129 -0.19 -2.55 -3.77
C ASN A 129 -0.13 -1.25 -2.98
N VAL A 130 0.75 -0.34 -3.37
CA VAL A 130 0.97 0.98 -2.73
C VAL A 130 0.76 2.13 -3.72
N SER A 131 -0.12 1.94 -4.71
CA SER A 131 -0.24 2.83 -5.87
C SER A 131 -0.73 4.24 -5.52
N TYR A 132 -0.31 5.22 -6.33
CA TYR A 132 -0.68 6.63 -6.21
C TYR A 132 -0.38 7.21 -4.82
N CYS A 133 0.73 6.78 -4.23
CA CYS A 133 1.31 7.37 -3.02
C CYS A 133 2.61 8.09 -3.43
N PRO A 134 2.52 9.35 -3.92
CA PRO A 134 3.62 10.01 -4.64
C PRO A 134 4.82 10.36 -3.76
N GLU A 135 4.66 10.41 -2.44
CA GLU A 135 5.72 10.72 -1.49
C GLU A 135 6.57 9.50 -1.09
N ILE A 136 6.15 8.28 -1.46
CA ILE A 136 6.94 7.06 -1.17
C ILE A 136 8.25 7.11 -1.96
N GLN A 137 9.37 7.10 -1.24
CA GLN A 137 10.71 7.10 -1.82
C GLN A 137 11.42 5.75 -1.70
N VAL A 138 11.13 5.00 -0.63
CA VAL A 138 11.81 3.73 -0.31
C VAL A 138 10.77 2.67 0.07
N LEU A 139 11.00 1.44 -0.38
CA LEU A 139 10.19 0.28 -0.04
C LEU A 139 10.94 -0.64 0.94
N PRO A 140 10.26 -1.24 1.92
CA PRO A 140 10.93 -2.07 2.93
C PRO A 140 10.97 -3.57 2.59
N TRP A 141 10.38 -3.99 1.48
CA TRP A 141 10.28 -5.39 1.07
C TRP A 141 11.22 -5.70 -0.08
N ASN A 142 12.08 -6.69 0.11
CA ASN A 142 13.01 -7.16 -0.93
C ASN A 142 12.45 -8.38 -1.67
N ASP A 143 11.48 -9.09 -1.08
CA ASP A 143 10.87 -10.29 -1.63
C ASP A 143 9.36 -10.25 -1.41
N VAL A 144 8.62 -10.39 -2.51
CA VAL A 144 7.15 -10.33 -2.55
C VAL A 144 6.63 -11.64 -3.14
N ARG A 145 5.86 -12.39 -2.33
CA ARG A 145 5.35 -13.72 -2.70
C ARG A 145 4.25 -13.71 -3.76
N GLY A 146 3.56 -12.60 -3.90
CA GLY A 146 2.48 -12.42 -4.88
C GLY A 146 2.85 -11.36 -5.91
N TYR A 147 1.90 -10.49 -6.21
CA TYR A 147 2.08 -9.33 -7.08
C TYR A 147 2.55 -8.11 -6.27
N PHE A 148 3.33 -7.25 -6.92
CA PHE A 148 3.73 -5.95 -6.38
C PHE A 148 3.28 -4.84 -7.33
N SER A 149 2.69 -3.78 -6.79
CA SER A 149 2.28 -2.60 -7.56
C SER A 149 2.64 -1.31 -6.83
N ALA A 150 3.33 -0.41 -7.52
CA ALA A 150 3.62 0.96 -7.10
C ALA A 150 3.27 1.95 -8.21
N VAL A 151 2.13 1.70 -8.89
CA VAL A 151 1.69 2.49 -10.04
C VAL A 151 1.51 3.94 -9.61
N GLY A 152 2.05 4.89 -10.39
CA GLY A 152 1.91 6.32 -10.12
C GLY A 152 2.65 6.82 -8.87
N CYS A 153 3.54 6.01 -8.27
CA CYS A 153 4.42 6.46 -7.19
C CYS A 153 5.59 7.26 -7.76
N THR A 154 5.35 8.53 -8.08
CA THR A 154 6.31 9.40 -8.78
C THR A 154 7.56 9.77 -7.95
N GLY A 155 7.50 9.63 -6.62
CA GLY A 155 8.62 9.83 -5.71
C GLY A 155 9.56 8.62 -5.60
N LEU A 156 9.13 7.43 -6.04
CA LEU A 156 9.91 6.20 -5.93
C LEU A 156 11.06 6.23 -6.94
N LYS A 157 12.30 6.29 -6.45
CA LYS A 157 13.52 6.38 -7.29
C LYS A 157 14.27 5.09 -7.44
N GLU A 158 14.13 4.19 -6.49
CA GLU A 158 14.79 2.89 -6.51
C GLU A 158 13.92 1.82 -5.86
N LEU A 159 14.08 0.58 -6.33
CA LEU A 159 13.58 -0.60 -5.65
C LEU A 159 14.67 -1.12 -4.68
N PRO A 160 14.32 -1.89 -3.64
CA PRO A 160 15.32 -2.50 -2.76
C PRO A 160 16.31 -3.41 -3.51
N ALA A 161 17.53 -3.58 -3.01
CA ALA A 161 18.56 -4.38 -3.69
C ALA A 161 18.91 -5.63 -2.85
N PRO A 162 18.74 -6.87 -3.35
CA PRO A 162 17.97 -7.25 -4.55
C PRO A 162 16.45 -7.10 -4.36
N PHE A 163 15.69 -7.07 -5.46
CA PHE A 163 14.21 -7.06 -5.42
C PHE A 163 13.61 -8.22 -6.21
N SER A 164 12.79 -9.02 -5.55
CA SER A 164 12.14 -10.21 -6.13
C SER A 164 10.63 -10.12 -5.94
N VAL A 165 9.88 -10.36 -7.02
CA VAL A 165 8.43 -10.49 -7.02
C VAL A 165 8.09 -11.80 -7.72
N ALA A 166 7.43 -12.72 -7.00
CA ALA A 166 7.09 -14.03 -7.56
C ALA A 166 6.01 -13.94 -8.64
N GLY A 167 5.13 -12.93 -8.57
CA GLY A 167 4.17 -12.56 -9.60
C GLY A 167 4.61 -11.34 -10.41
N GLN A 168 3.65 -10.72 -11.10
CA GLN A 168 3.82 -9.44 -11.80
C GLN A 168 4.30 -8.31 -10.88
N LEU A 169 5.26 -7.55 -11.38
CA LEU A 169 5.71 -6.26 -10.87
C LEU A 169 5.11 -5.14 -11.74
N ASP A 170 4.36 -4.22 -11.16
CA ASP A 170 3.82 -3.05 -11.86
C ASP A 170 4.36 -1.74 -11.25
N ILE A 171 5.18 -1.05 -12.04
CA ILE A 171 5.80 0.25 -11.73
C ILE A 171 5.36 1.32 -12.73
N SER A 172 4.24 1.11 -13.41
CA SER A 172 3.73 2.03 -14.44
C SER A 172 3.49 3.43 -13.86
N GLY A 173 3.78 4.48 -14.62
CA GLY A 173 3.58 5.87 -14.19
C GLY A 173 4.54 6.35 -13.11
N THR A 174 5.64 5.62 -12.85
CA THR A 174 6.73 6.12 -12.00
C THR A 174 7.57 7.17 -12.76
N ARG A 175 8.35 7.97 -12.01
CA ARG A 175 9.16 9.07 -12.58
C ARG A 175 10.58 9.01 -12.04
N GLY A 176 11.58 8.86 -12.92
CA GLY A 176 12.98 8.79 -12.52
C GLY A 176 13.35 7.55 -11.71
N LEU A 177 12.64 6.44 -11.91
CA LEU A 177 12.92 5.17 -11.24
C LEU A 177 14.07 4.45 -11.95
N GLU A 178 15.05 3.96 -11.20
CA GLU A 178 16.05 3.02 -11.70
C GLU A 178 15.55 1.58 -11.58
N LEU A 179 15.45 0.90 -12.72
CA LEU A 179 15.14 -0.51 -12.86
C LEU A 179 16.43 -1.31 -13.06
N ARG A 180 16.97 -1.80 -11.95
CA ARG A 180 18.25 -2.52 -11.88
C ARG A 180 18.20 -3.95 -12.38
N SER A 181 19.36 -4.48 -12.77
CA SER A 181 19.51 -5.84 -13.28
C SER A 181 19.20 -6.95 -12.25
N ASP A 182 19.22 -6.59 -10.96
CA ASP A 182 18.87 -7.45 -9.82
C ASP A 182 17.36 -7.52 -9.52
N VAL A 183 16.53 -6.81 -10.28
CA VAL A 183 15.06 -6.87 -10.17
C VAL A 183 14.52 -8.11 -10.89
N SER A 184 13.85 -8.99 -10.16
CA SER A 184 13.31 -10.25 -10.68
C SER A 184 11.80 -10.32 -10.58
N SER A 185 11.13 -10.53 -11.71
CA SER A 185 9.70 -10.84 -11.81
C SER A 185 9.43 -11.59 -13.11
N PRO A 186 8.46 -12.53 -13.16
CA PRO A 186 8.01 -13.15 -14.41
C PRO A 186 7.39 -12.17 -15.40
N LEU A 187 6.91 -11.00 -14.96
CA LEU A 187 6.33 -9.97 -15.82
C LEU A 187 6.51 -8.60 -15.17
N ILE A 188 7.17 -7.67 -15.88
CA ILE A 188 7.31 -6.28 -15.45
C ILE A 188 6.43 -5.39 -16.33
N LEU A 189 5.48 -4.68 -15.71
CA LEU A 189 4.77 -3.57 -16.33
C LEU A 189 5.41 -2.27 -15.89
N ALA A 190 5.94 -1.52 -16.85
CA ALA A 190 6.57 -0.23 -16.66
C ALA A 190 6.07 0.71 -17.76
N ARG A 191 4.74 0.89 -17.82
CA ARG A 191 4.06 1.70 -18.83
C ARG A 191 3.97 3.16 -18.42
N ASN A 192 3.98 4.08 -19.38
CA ASN A 192 3.82 5.52 -19.16
C ASN A 192 4.76 6.08 -18.07
N CYS A 193 5.96 5.52 -17.93
CA CYS A 193 6.97 6.02 -17.02
C CYS A 193 7.70 7.22 -17.64
N GLU A 194 8.08 8.18 -16.80
CA GLU A 194 8.89 9.33 -17.21
C GLU A 194 10.32 9.14 -16.73
N ALA A 195 11.32 9.35 -17.60
CA ALA A 195 12.74 9.24 -17.26
C ALA A 195 13.10 7.93 -16.54
N LEU A 196 12.56 6.79 -16.99
CA LEU A 196 12.91 5.48 -16.44
C LEU A 196 14.35 5.12 -16.83
N GLU A 197 15.17 4.72 -15.87
CA GLU A 197 16.54 4.27 -16.12
C GLU A 197 16.58 2.75 -16.02
N ILE A 198 17.04 2.06 -17.07
CA ILE A 198 17.19 0.60 -17.07
C ILE A 198 18.67 0.29 -17.01
N SER A 199 19.11 -0.36 -15.93
CA SER A 199 20.52 -0.67 -15.72
C SER A 199 20.95 -1.79 -16.67
N ASP A 200 21.85 -1.45 -17.60
CA ASP A 200 22.39 -2.33 -18.64
C ASP A 200 21.38 -3.16 -19.46
N GLY A 201 21.79 -3.57 -20.65
CA GLY A 201 20.91 -4.34 -21.54
C GLY A 201 20.59 -5.76 -21.03
N SER A 202 21.18 -6.22 -19.93
CA SER A 202 21.02 -7.60 -19.44
C SER A 202 19.62 -7.87 -18.91
N LEU A 203 18.98 -6.89 -18.25
CA LEU A 203 17.62 -7.03 -17.74
C LEU A 203 16.65 -7.27 -18.91
N LEU A 204 16.73 -6.44 -19.95
CA LEU A 204 15.90 -6.56 -21.14
C LEU A 204 16.14 -7.90 -21.87
N ARG A 205 17.39 -8.34 -21.99
CA ARG A 205 17.71 -9.65 -22.57
C ARG A 205 17.12 -10.81 -21.76
N ARG A 206 17.15 -10.71 -20.42
CA ARG A 206 16.60 -11.74 -19.52
C ARG A 206 15.08 -11.80 -19.58
N LEU A 207 14.41 -10.65 -19.61
CA LEU A 207 12.95 -10.58 -19.63
C LEU A 207 12.37 -10.84 -21.03
N GLY A 208 13.08 -10.49 -22.09
CA GLY A 208 12.59 -10.62 -23.46
C GLY A 208 11.27 -9.87 -23.63
N GLY A 209 10.20 -10.58 -24.02
CA GLY A 209 8.85 -10.02 -24.14
C GLY A 209 8.07 -9.88 -22.82
N ASN A 210 8.67 -10.25 -21.68
CA ASN A 210 8.03 -10.16 -20.35
C ASN A 210 8.29 -8.82 -19.64
N ILE A 211 8.63 -7.78 -20.40
CA ILE A 211 8.64 -6.40 -19.93
C ILE A 211 7.82 -5.55 -20.89
N ASP A 212 6.89 -4.79 -20.33
CA ASP A 212 6.02 -3.89 -21.07
C ASP A 212 6.41 -2.43 -20.75
N LEU A 213 6.92 -1.74 -21.77
CA LEU A 213 7.40 -0.36 -21.72
C LEU A 213 6.49 0.59 -22.50
N ASP A 214 5.25 0.20 -22.81
CA ASP A 214 4.35 1.00 -23.63
C ASP A 214 4.15 2.41 -23.05
N GLY A 215 4.31 3.42 -23.91
CA GLY A 215 4.21 4.83 -23.54
C GLY A 215 5.32 5.37 -22.61
N SER A 216 6.36 4.60 -22.30
CA SER A 216 7.42 5.04 -21.38
C SER A 216 8.58 5.74 -22.07
N GLU A 217 9.07 6.80 -21.44
CA GLU A 217 10.35 7.44 -21.75
C GLU A 217 11.44 6.77 -20.91
N TYR A 218 12.37 6.04 -21.53
CA TYR A 218 13.43 5.33 -20.81
C TYR A 218 14.80 5.43 -21.46
N THR A 219 15.84 5.26 -20.64
CA THR A 219 17.24 5.14 -21.08
C THR A 219 17.82 3.80 -20.66
N ILE A 220 18.72 3.24 -21.47
CA ILE A 220 19.45 2.02 -21.12
C ILE A 220 20.89 2.44 -20.83
N LEU A 221 21.33 2.24 -19.60
CA LEU A 221 22.69 2.59 -19.17
C LEU A 221 23.67 1.54 -19.71
N THR A 222 24.58 1.89 -20.61
CA THR A 222 25.63 0.96 -21.05
C THR A 222 26.78 0.92 -20.02
N PRO A 223 27.43 -0.24 -19.79
CA PRO A 223 28.58 -0.33 -18.90
C PRO A 223 29.71 0.65 -19.24
N ASP A 224 29.79 1.05 -20.51
CA ASP A 224 30.62 2.12 -21.03
C ASP A 224 29.76 3.08 -21.88
N SER A 225 29.84 4.38 -21.60
CA SER A 225 29.40 5.54 -22.42
C SER A 225 28.03 6.20 -22.19
N MET A 226 28.11 7.53 -22.31
CA MET A 226 27.09 8.58 -22.29
C MET A 226 25.77 8.23 -23.00
N PRO A 227 24.65 8.87 -22.59
CA PRO A 227 23.31 8.58 -23.10
C PRO A 227 23.21 8.83 -24.62
N GLN A 228 22.85 7.80 -25.37
CA GLN A 228 22.24 7.93 -26.70
C GLN A 228 20.72 7.74 -26.55
N ALA A 229 19.96 8.77 -26.93
CA ALA A 229 18.50 8.73 -26.96
C ALA A 229 18.02 7.99 -28.23
N PHE A 230 17.11 7.03 -28.05
CA PHE A 230 16.33 6.43 -29.14
C PHE A 230 14.88 6.92 -29.05
N SER A 231 14.25 7.18 -30.20
CA SER A 231 12.82 7.50 -30.36
C SER A 231 12.28 6.63 -31.50
N PRO A 232 10.96 6.30 -31.51
CA PRO A 232 10.40 5.16 -32.27
C PRO A 232 10.56 5.25 -33.79
#